data_AF-R0KTF7-F1
#
_entry.id   AF-R0KTF7-F1
#
_cell.length_a   1.000
_cell.length_b   1.000
_cell.length_c   1.000
_cell.angle_alpha   90.00
_cell.angle_beta   90.00
_cell.angle_gamma   90.00
#
_symmetry.space_group_name_H-M   'P 1'
#
loop_
_entity.id
_entity.type
_entity.pdbx_description
1 polymer ?
#
loop_
_entity_poly.entity_id
_entity_poly.type
_entity_poly.pdbx_seq_one_letter_code
_entity_poly.pdbx_strand_id
1 'polypeptide(L)'
;MIRMLEGFIGQDEFKKGIRHYLNKFKYSNATTKDLWNSFDPKLEVESFMNDWINKQGYPIVYVSEDKEDILLRQSQFLLSGRKSDSIWKIPITFSWGETILMTQREIKVKKKSPVYKINMGGYAFFRTSYDTQNLAHLLESTTDVENKLNLVNDIFALCNAKMMKAIDVIVLCELFRDETNPEILSSIFSTLNKFKSLWYENENVLKHLNEVISDLIGSRVNEIDIFTKEFSEDWITTNSILINNALRSGNSKIIKNLKEAYGQKGSINPEFIRSVFISVIDEKYEEIFSLTKTSTIPEEKIVALSSLANINNEKSLLKILSKFNEFEPHNSIYFFLNLILNEKNRDLILNFICENFDEIRSFMKNDRLFSYVVERVLSCASTEKISLKIIELLNLKKNGEIEMSVNKAIEKIKWNLEFKEFNKEVIKN
;
A
#
# COMPACT_ATOMS: atom_id res chain seq x y z
N MET A 1 0.58 10.90 -14.20
CA MET A 1 0.01 11.62 -15.36
C MET A 1 0.86 12.80 -15.81
N ILE A 2 1.17 13.80 -14.95
CA ILE A 2 2.00 14.94 -15.37
C ILE A 2 3.42 14.52 -15.82
N ARG A 3 4.09 13.63 -15.07
CA ARG A 3 5.40 13.05 -15.46
C ARG A 3 5.34 12.30 -16.81
N MET A 4 4.23 11.62 -17.09
CA MET A 4 4.01 10.96 -18.39
C MET A 4 3.86 11.98 -19.52
N LEU A 5 3.13 13.07 -19.28
CA LEU A 5 3.00 14.14 -20.25
C LEU A 5 4.36 14.78 -20.55
N GLU A 6 5.17 15.10 -19.52
CA GLU A 6 6.54 15.61 -19.68
C GLU A 6 7.41 14.64 -20.49
N GLY A 7 7.38 13.34 -20.15
CA GLY A 7 8.13 12.31 -20.89
C GLY A 7 7.70 12.17 -22.35
N PHE A 8 6.42 12.39 -22.65
CA PHE A 8 5.88 12.30 -24.00
C PHE A 8 6.18 13.54 -24.86
N ILE A 9 6.01 14.75 -24.32
CA ILE A 9 6.21 15.99 -25.09
C ILE A 9 7.65 16.53 -25.01
N GLY A 10 8.47 15.98 -24.12
CA GLY A 10 9.82 16.43 -23.85
C GLY A 10 9.89 17.51 -22.77
N GLN A 11 10.95 17.47 -21.96
CA GLN A 11 11.11 18.34 -20.80
C GLN A 11 11.14 19.84 -21.15
N ASP A 12 11.77 20.22 -22.26
CA ASP A 12 11.90 21.63 -22.64
C ASP A 12 10.57 22.26 -23.04
N GLU A 13 9.80 21.58 -23.91
CA GLU A 13 8.46 22.03 -24.28
C GLU A 13 7.51 21.98 -23.08
N PHE A 14 7.67 20.99 -22.19
CA PHE A 14 6.91 20.95 -20.95
C PHE A 14 7.17 22.17 -20.07
N LYS A 15 8.43 22.49 -19.77
CA LYS A 15 8.82 23.66 -18.96
C LYS A 15 8.39 24.96 -19.61
N LYS A 16 8.50 25.09 -20.93
CA LYS A 16 8.06 26.26 -21.69
C LYS A 16 6.55 26.49 -21.56
N GLY A 17 5.74 25.44 -21.72
CA GLY A 17 4.27 25.51 -21.55
C GLY A 17 3.87 25.90 -20.13
N ILE A 18 4.49 25.29 -19.11
CA ILE A 18 4.24 25.63 -17.71
C ILE A 18 4.64 27.09 -17.38
N ARG A 19 5.80 27.56 -17.87
CA ARG A 19 6.21 28.96 -17.69
C ARG A 19 5.22 29.93 -18.36
N HIS A 20 4.74 29.60 -19.55
CA HIS A 20 3.73 30.41 -20.23
C HIS A 20 2.42 30.47 -19.43
N TYR A 21 1.92 29.32 -18.98
CA TYR A 21 0.73 29.21 -18.13
C TYR A 21 0.85 30.07 -16.87
N LEU A 22 1.92 29.88 -16.08
CA LEU A 22 2.12 30.58 -14.82
C LEU A 22 2.22 32.10 -15.00
N ASN A 23 2.89 32.57 -16.06
CA ASN A 23 2.99 34.00 -16.35
C ASN A 23 1.65 34.60 -16.80
N LYS A 24 0.88 33.87 -17.62
CA LYS A 24 -0.40 34.34 -18.15
C LYS A 24 -1.48 34.46 -17.07
N PHE A 25 -1.51 33.53 -16.11
CA PHE A 25 -2.54 33.47 -15.06
C PHE A 25 -2.05 33.93 -13.69
N LYS A 26 -0.90 34.61 -13.63
CA LYS A 26 -0.33 35.12 -12.38
C LYS A 26 -1.33 36.05 -11.68
N TYR A 27 -1.56 35.81 -10.39
CA TYR A 27 -2.51 36.57 -9.56
C TYR A 27 -3.99 36.48 -10.03
N SER A 28 -4.34 35.44 -10.78
CA SER A 28 -5.70 35.19 -11.26
C SER A 28 -6.04 33.70 -11.13
N ASN A 29 -7.26 33.31 -11.54
CA ASN A 29 -7.70 31.93 -11.59
C ASN A 29 -7.56 31.36 -13.01
N ALA A 30 -7.50 30.03 -13.11
CA ALA A 30 -7.41 29.31 -14.38
C ALA A 30 -8.18 27.98 -14.29
N THR A 31 -8.61 27.48 -15.44
CA THR A 31 -9.28 26.18 -15.61
C THR A 31 -8.32 25.13 -16.15
N THR A 32 -8.73 23.85 -16.13
CA THR A 32 -7.96 22.76 -16.77
C THR A 32 -7.68 23.02 -18.25
N LYS A 33 -8.63 23.65 -18.96
CA LYS A 33 -8.46 23.98 -20.38
C LYS A 33 -7.39 25.05 -20.60
N ASP A 34 -7.28 26.01 -19.68
CA ASP A 34 -6.26 27.06 -19.74
C ASP A 34 -4.84 26.50 -19.62
N LEU A 35 -4.66 25.43 -18.85
CA LEU A 35 -3.39 24.71 -18.76
C LEU A 35 -3.03 24.09 -20.12
N TRP A 36 -3.94 23.34 -20.74
CA TRP A 36 -3.66 22.67 -22.01
C TRP A 36 -3.41 23.65 -23.16
N ASN A 37 -4.15 24.76 -23.19
CA ASN A 37 -3.96 25.84 -24.16
C ASN A 37 -2.65 26.62 -23.99
N SER A 38 -1.89 26.36 -22.93
CA SER A 38 -0.60 27.02 -22.69
C SER A 38 0.59 26.28 -23.31
N PHE A 39 0.38 25.08 -23.85
CA PHE A 39 1.38 24.32 -24.61
C PHE A 39 1.29 24.61 -26.11
N ASP A 40 2.33 24.24 -26.88
CA ASP A 40 2.30 24.37 -28.34
C ASP A 40 1.12 23.56 -28.92
N PRO A 41 0.21 24.17 -29.71
CA PRO A 41 -0.92 23.47 -30.32
C PRO A 41 -0.55 22.22 -31.12
N LYS A 42 0.67 22.16 -31.68
CA LYS A 42 1.18 20.99 -32.43
C LYS A 42 1.37 19.74 -31.58
N LEU A 43 1.46 19.89 -30.26
CA LEU A 43 1.62 18.78 -29.32
C LEU A 43 0.28 18.11 -28.98
N GLU A 44 -0.85 18.70 -29.38
CA GLU A 44 -2.21 18.20 -29.12
C GLU A 44 -2.47 17.77 -27.66
N VAL A 45 -1.88 18.49 -26.70
CA VAL A 45 -1.89 18.13 -25.27
C VAL A 45 -3.31 17.94 -24.72
N GLU A 46 -4.26 18.81 -25.11
CA GLU A 46 -5.65 18.69 -24.70
C GLU A 46 -6.25 17.34 -25.15
N SER A 47 -6.06 16.98 -26.42
CA SER A 47 -6.57 15.73 -26.99
C SER A 47 -5.94 14.51 -26.30
N PHE A 48 -4.64 14.56 -26.02
CA PHE A 48 -3.94 13.51 -25.29
C PHE A 48 -4.48 13.38 -23.87
N MET A 49 -4.54 14.48 -23.10
CA MET A 49 -4.91 14.47 -21.69
C MET A 49 -6.39 14.21 -21.44
N ASN A 50 -7.27 14.50 -22.40
CA ASN A 50 -8.71 14.30 -22.28
C ASN A 50 -9.07 12.85 -21.90
N ASP A 51 -8.38 11.86 -22.49
CA ASP A 51 -8.58 10.44 -22.15
C ASP A 51 -8.21 10.12 -20.70
N TRP A 52 -7.21 10.81 -20.15
CA TRP A 52 -6.64 10.53 -18.83
C TRP A 52 -7.43 11.17 -17.69
N ILE A 53 -8.10 12.31 -17.93
CA ILE A 53 -8.81 13.05 -16.89
C ILE A 53 -10.32 12.76 -16.84
N ASN A 54 -10.91 12.32 -17.95
CA ASN A 54 -12.38 12.14 -18.07
C ASN A 54 -12.84 10.68 -18.06
N LYS A 55 -11.91 9.72 -18.08
CA LYS A 55 -12.23 8.29 -17.99
C LYS A 55 -11.89 7.79 -16.59
N GLN A 56 -12.82 7.08 -15.95
CA GLN A 56 -12.54 6.40 -14.70
C GLN A 56 -11.47 5.32 -14.90
N GLY A 57 -10.60 5.12 -13.91
CA GLY A 57 -9.54 4.11 -14.00
C GLY A 57 -8.40 4.54 -14.92
N TYR A 58 -7.63 3.57 -15.40
CA TYR A 58 -6.45 3.78 -16.25
C TYR A 58 -6.19 2.50 -17.06
N PRO A 59 -5.35 2.53 -18.11
CA PRO A 59 -5.18 1.37 -18.96
C PRO A 59 -4.25 0.31 -18.35
N ILE A 60 -4.51 -0.94 -18.76
CA ILE A 60 -3.57 -2.06 -18.70
C ILE A 60 -3.22 -2.47 -20.13
N VAL A 61 -1.95 -2.72 -20.38
CA VAL A 61 -1.43 -3.24 -21.65
C VAL A 61 -0.98 -4.68 -21.44
N TYR A 62 -1.66 -5.60 -22.12
CA TYR A 62 -1.25 -6.99 -22.24
C TYR A 62 -0.17 -7.09 -23.31
N VAL A 63 0.90 -7.80 -22.98
CA VAL A 63 2.07 -8.00 -23.83
C VAL A 63 2.25 -9.50 -24.00
N SER A 64 2.19 -9.98 -25.24
CA SER A 64 2.39 -11.38 -25.56
C SER A 64 3.22 -11.54 -26.83
N GLU A 65 3.98 -12.61 -26.90
CA GLU A 65 4.74 -12.97 -28.10
C GLU A 65 3.81 -13.36 -29.26
N ASP A 66 4.12 -12.89 -30.47
CA ASP A 66 3.49 -13.30 -31.73
C ASP A 66 4.58 -13.57 -32.78
N LYS A 67 5.17 -14.76 -32.72
CA LYS A 67 6.31 -15.19 -33.56
C LYS A 67 7.50 -14.24 -33.45
N GLU A 68 7.73 -13.42 -34.47
CA GLU A 68 8.83 -12.47 -34.56
C GLU A 68 8.43 -11.04 -34.14
N ASP A 69 7.19 -10.88 -33.67
CA ASP A 69 6.58 -9.63 -33.23
C ASP A 69 6.10 -9.77 -31.78
N ILE A 70 5.76 -8.64 -31.17
CA ILE A 70 5.02 -8.57 -29.92
C ILE A 70 3.63 -7.99 -30.18
N LEU A 71 2.62 -8.60 -29.59
CA LEU A 71 1.24 -8.12 -29.60
C LEU A 71 1.00 -7.29 -28.35
N LEU A 72 0.57 -6.04 -28.54
CA LEU A 72 0.18 -5.14 -27.47
C LEU A 72 -1.32 -4.90 -27.54
N ARG A 73 -2.04 -5.23 -26.46
CA ARG A 73 -3.49 -5.03 -26.37
C ARG A 73 -3.84 -4.25 -25.12
N GLN A 74 -4.59 -3.15 -25.26
CA GLN A 74 -5.02 -2.33 -24.13
C GLN A 74 -6.46 -2.63 -23.68
N SER A 75 -6.70 -2.46 -22.38
CA SER A 75 -8.01 -2.50 -21.75
C SER A 75 -8.08 -1.53 -20.58
N GLN A 76 -9.27 -1.16 -20.13
CA GLN A 76 -9.43 -0.46 -18.85
C GLN A 76 -9.05 -1.40 -17.69
N PHE A 77 -8.27 -0.88 -16.75
CA PHE A 77 -7.92 -1.53 -15.48
C PHE A 77 -8.80 -0.99 -14.35
N LEU A 78 -9.59 -1.87 -13.73
CA LEU A 78 -10.42 -1.58 -12.56
C LEU A 78 -10.23 -2.69 -11.53
N LEU A 79 -10.14 -2.33 -10.24
CA LEU A 79 -10.07 -3.31 -9.14
C LEU A 79 -11.31 -4.20 -9.06
N SER A 80 -12.46 -3.73 -9.56
CA SER A 80 -13.69 -4.53 -9.67
C SER A 80 -13.61 -5.65 -10.70
N GLY A 81 -12.61 -5.67 -11.58
CA GLY A 81 -12.52 -6.61 -12.71
C GLY A 81 -13.51 -6.35 -13.85
N ARG A 82 -14.37 -5.32 -13.72
CA ARG A 82 -15.30 -4.91 -14.79
C ARG A 82 -14.52 -4.50 -16.04
N LYS A 83 -15.03 -4.93 -17.20
CA LYS A 83 -14.47 -4.60 -18.52
C LYS A 83 -15.17 -3.37 -19.08
N SER A 84 -14.43 -2.61 -19.88
CA SER A 84 -14.91 -1.43 -20.60
C SER A 84 -14.20 -1.33 -21.93
N ASP A 85 -14.90 -0.74 -22.89
CA ASP A 85 -14.36 -0.47 -24.22
C ASP A 85 -13.54 0.82 -24.30
N SER A 86 -13.25 1.45 -23.16
CA SER A 86 -12.37 2.62 -23.12
C SER A 86 -10.99 2.33 -23.70
N ILE A 87 -10.50 3.25 -24.52
CA ILE A 87 -9.17 3.25 -25.15
C ILE A 87 -8.47 4.54 -24.75
N TRP A 88 -7.16 4.50 -24.52
CA TRP A 88 -6.31 5.64 -24.23
C TRP A 88 -5.26 5.82 -25.33
N LYS A 89 -4.84 7.06 -25.55
CA LYS A 89 -3.57 7.37 -26.21
C LYS A 89 -2.42 7.10 -25.23
N ILE A 90 -1.72 5.99 -25.39
CA ILE A 90 -0.68 5.53 -24.45
C ILE A 90 0.71 5.68 -25.07
N PRO A 91 1.62 6.48 -24.48
CA PRO A 91 3.01 6.48 -24.88
C PRO A 91 3.69 5.21 -24.35
N ILE A 92 4.09 4.32 -25.25
CA ILE A 92 4.74 3.05 -24.93
C ILE A 92 6.22 3.17 -25.23
N THR A 93 7.03 3.23 -24.17
CA THR A 93 8.49 3.18 -24.25
C THR A 93 8.98 1.74 -24.06
N PHE A 94 9.79 1.25 -24.98
CA PHE A 94 10.34 -0.10 -24.99
C PHE A 94 11.75 -0.18 -24.39
N SER A 95 12.18 -1.37 -23.98
CA SER A 95 13.53 -1.64 -23.47
C SER A 95 14.67 -1.30 -24.42
N TRP A 96 14.40 -1.24 -25.73
CA TRP A 96 15.36 -0.81 -26.75
C TRP A 96 15.32 0.71 -27.05
N GLY A 97 14.64 1.50 -26.23
CA GLY A 97 14.66 2.97 -26.26
C GLY A 97 13.62 3.64 -27.17
N GLU A 98 12.97 2.88 -28.06
CA GLU A 98 11.91 3.42 -28.92
C GLU A 98 10.66 3.78 -28.10
N THR A 99 9.98 4.86 -28.49
CA THR A 99 8.67 5.22 -27.94
C THR A 99 7.67 5.37 -29.07
N ILE A 100 6.51 4.72 -28.93
CA ILE A 100 5.38 4.84 -29.86
C ILE A 100 4.14 5.32 -29.14
N LEU A 101 3.21 5.94 -29.86
CA LEU A 101 1.89 6.30 -29.32
C LEU A 101 0.86 5.23 -29.73
N MET A 102 0.46 4.38 -28.79
CA MET A 102 -0.63 3.42 -29.00
C MET A 102 -1.97 4.14 -28.93
N THR A 103 -2.68 4.23 -30.06
CA THR A 103 -4.01 4.86 -30.17
C THR A 103 -5.13 3.86 -30.44
N GLN A 104 -4.77 2.62 -30.80
CA GLN A 104 -5.69 1.54 -31.11
C GLN A 104 -5.81 0.56 -29.94
N ARG A 105 -6.86 -0.27 -29.95
CA ARG A 105 -7.06 -1.32 -28.95
C ARG A 105 -5.92 -2.35 -28.97
N GLU A 106 -5.41 -2.64 -30.16
CA GLU A 106 -4.39 -3.66 -30.39
C GLU A 106 -3.43 -3.18 -31.48
N ILE A 107 -2.14 -3.41 -31.29
CA ILE A 107 -1.09 -3.15 -32.27
C ILE A 107 -0.04 -4.27 -32.25
N LYS A 108 0.62 -4.49 -33.39
CA LYS A 108 1.79 -5.37 -33.50
C LYS A 108 3.05 -4.53 -33.65
N VAL A 109 4.10 -4.90 -32.92
CA VAL A 109 5.39 -4.21 -32.96
C VAL A 109 6.49 -5.23 -33.17
N LYS A 110 7.49 -4.90 -34.00
CA LYS A 110 8.59 -5.80 -34.28
C LYS A 110 9.42 -6.05 -33.01
N LYS A 111 9.62 -7.31 -32.64
CA LYS A 111 10.47 -7.69 -31.50
C LYS A 111 11.93 -7.36 -31.84
N LYS A 112 12.62 -6.60 -30.97
CA LYS A 112 14.04 -6.22 -31.13
C LYS A 112 14.96 -6.79 -30.03
N SER A 113 14.38 -7.53 -29.08
CA SER A 113 15.10 -8.15 -27.97
C SER A 113 14.37 -9.44 -27.56
N PRO A 114 15.08 -10.51 -27.18
CA PRO A 114 14.48 -11.75 -26.67
C PRO A 114 13.62 -11.50 -25.43
N VAL A 115 14.07 -10.60 -24.54
CA VAL A 115 13.32 -10.11 -23.37
C VAL A 115 12.84 -8.70 -23.64
N TYR A 116 11.54 -8.45 -23.53
CA TYR A 116 10.93 -7.18 -23.87
C TYR A 116 10.20 -6.57 -22.67
N LYS A 117 10.67 -5.40 -22.23
CA LYS A 117 9.95 -4.56 -21.28
C LYS A 117 9.32 -3.39 -22.01
N ILE A 118 8.08 -3.08 -21.65
CA ILE A 118 7.44 -1.80 -21.95
C ILE A 118 7.29 -0.97 -20.68
N ASN A 119 6.97 0.31 -20.86
CA ASN A 119 6.95 1.30 -19.77
C ASN A 119 8.31 1.41 -19.08
N MET A 120 9.39 1.54 -19.86
CA MET A 120 10.73 1.75 -19.30
C MET A 120 10.77 2.99 -18.40
N GLY A 121 11.37 2.85 -17.22
CA GLY A 121 11.41 3.83 -16.13
C GLY A 121 10.07 4.11 -15.45
N GLY A 122 8.99 3.39 -15.81
CA GLY A 122 7.68 3.52 -15.16
C GLY A 122 7.04 4.90 -15.30
N TYR A 123 7.42 5.69 -16.32
CA TYR A 123 6.98 7.08 -16.47
C TYR A 123 5.51 7.21 -16.89
N ALA A 124 5.00 6.23 -17.64
CA ALA A 124 3.64 6.26 -18.17
C ALA A 124 2.64 5.61 -17.21
N PHE A 125 1.44 6.18 -17.13
CA PHE A 125 0.44 5.85 -16.10
C PHE A 125 -0.43 4.65 -16.50
N PHE A 126 0.18 3.51 -16.81
CA PHE A 126 -0.51 2.28 -17.18
C PHE A 126 0.12 1.05 -16.52
N ARG A 127 -0.65 -0.05 -16.42
CA ARG A 127 -0.14 -1.35 -15.95
C ARG A 127 0.30 -2.22 -17.11
N THR A 128 1.29 -3.05 -16.87
CA THR A 128 1.75 -4.07 -17.81
C THR A 128 1.32 -5.46 -17.32
N SER A 129 0.95 -6.33 -18.27
CA SER A 129 0.72 -7.75 -18.03
C SER A 129 1.46 -8.52 -19.12
N TYR A 130 2.54 -9.18 -18.73
CA TYR A 130 3.34 -10.02 -19.62
C TYR A 130 2.88 -11.47 -19.53
N ASP A 131 3.15 -12.23 -20.58
CA ASP A 131 3.17 -13.69 -20.49
C ASP A 131 4.17 -14.18 -19.42
N THR A 132 3.95 -15.39 -18.91
CA THR A 132 4.72 -15.95 -17.78
C THR A 132 6.21 -16.06 -18.10
N GLN A 133 6.59 -16.41 -19.33
CA GLN A 133 7.97 -16.63 -19.71
C GLN A 133 8.75 -15.31 -19.72
N ASN A 134 8.23 -14.29 -20.39
CA ASN A 134 8.86 -12.97 -20.42
C ASN A 134 8.83 -12.31 -19.03
N LEU A 135 7.78 -12.49 -18.23
CA LEU A 135 7.75 -11.99 -16.85
C LEU A 135 8.88 -12.59 -15.99
N ALA A 136 9.08 -13.90 -16.03
CA ALA A 136 10.15 -14.56 -15.29
C ALA A 136 11.52 -14.02 -15.70
N HIS A 137 11.79 -13.93 -17.00
CA HIS A 137 13.03 -13.34 -17.51
C HIS A 137 13.22 -11.87 -17.10
N LEU A 138 12.15 -11.07 -17.08
CA LEU A 138 12.22 -9.68 -16.64
C LEU A 138 12.57 -9.57 -15.16
N LEU A 139 12.00 -10.42 -14.31
CA LEU A 139 12.28 -10.43 -12.87
C LEU A 139 13.74 -10.82 -12.57
N GLU A 140 14.31 -11.74 -13.35
CA GLU A 140 15.71 -12.16 -13.22
C GLU A 140 16.71 -11.13 -13.78
N SER A 141 16.39 -10.50 -14.92
CA SER A 141 17.33 -9.66 -15.66
C SER A 141 17.26 -8.17 -15.33
N THR A 142 16.17 -7.68 -14.73
CA THR A 142 15.99 -6.25 -14.45
C THR A 142 16.78 -5.85 -13.20
N THR A 143 17.86 -5.09 -13.40
CA THR A 143 18.75 -4.66 -12.31
C THR A 143 18.46 -3.26 -11.80
N ASP A 144 17.84 -2.38 -12.60
CA ASP A 144 17.56 -1.02 -12.18
C ASP A 144 16.31 -0.92 -11.29
N VAL A 145 16.39 -0.03 -10.29
CA VAL A 145 15.38 0.11 -9.25
C VAL A 145 14.03 0.54 -9.83
N GLU A 146 14.01 1.51 -10.75
CA GLU A 146 12.77 2.06 -11.30
C GLU A 146 11.94 1.00 -12.04
N ASN A 147 12.59 0.22 -12.92
CA ASN A 147 11.93 -0.83 -13.68
C ASN A 147 11.53 -2.00 -12.80
N LYS A 148 12.37 -2.40 -11.85
CA LYS A 148 12.06 -3.48 -10.91
C LYS A 148 10.86 -3.11 -10.03
N LEU A 149 10.84 -1.90 -9.48
CA LEU A 149 9.70 -1.37 -8.71
C LEU A 149 8.43 -1.29 -9.56
N ASN A 150 8.54 -0.88 -10.84
CA ASN A 150 7.40 -0.88 -11.76
C ASN A 150 6.81 -2.30 -11.96
N LEU A 151 7.67 -3.31 -12.19
CA LEU A 151 7.22 -4.71 -12.33
C LEU A 151 6.54 -5.22 -11.05
N VAL A 152 7.15 -5.00 -9.89
CA VAL A 152 6.62 -5.39 -8.58
C VAL A 152 5.25 -4.76 -8.33
N ASN A 153 5.13 -3.45 -8.57
CA ASN A 153 3.87 -2.74 -8.41
C ASN A 153 2.78 -3.21 -9.38
N ASP A 154 3.14 -3.57 -10.62
CA ASP A 154 2.21 -4.10 -11.60
C ASP A 154 1.72 -5.48 -11.19
N ILE A 155 2.61 -6.39 -10.77
CA ILE A 155 2.25 -7.73 -10.24
C ILE A 155 1.24 -7.60 -9.09
N PHE A 156 1.51 -6.71 -8.13
CA PHE A 156 0.62 -6.53 -6.98
C PHE A 156 -0.72 -5.89 -7.36
N ALA A 157 -0.72 -4.96 -8.33
CA ALA A 157 -1.95 -4.39 -8.86
C ALA A 157 -2.80 -5.46 -9.56
N LEU A 158 -2.19 -6.29 -10.42
CA LEU A 158 -2.84 -7.41 -11.11
C LEU A 158 -3.46 -8.40 -10.13
N CYS A 159 -2.71 -8.78 -9.09
CA CYS A 159 -3.21 -9.62 -8.03
C CYS A 159 -4.42 -8.98 -7.36
N ASN A 160 -4.31 -7.72 -6.93
CA ASN A 160 -5.42 -6.99 -6.30
C ASN A 160 -6.67 -6.85 -7.18
N ALA A 161 -6.51 -6.85 -8.50
CA ALA A 161 -7.61 -6.85 -9.46
C ALA A 161 -8.18 -8.26 -9.75
N LYS A 162 -7.71 -9.30 -9.04
CA LYS A 162 -8.09 -10.71 -9.25
C LYS A 162 -7.72 -11.21 -10.66
N MET A 163 -6.59 -10.71 -11.19
CA MET A 163 -6.03 -11.12 -12.48
C MET A 163 -4.83 -12.05 -12.33
N MET A 164 -4.27 -12.15 -11.11
CA MET A 164 -3.18 -13.05 -10.73
C MET A 164 -3.52 -13.64 -9.36
N LYS A 165 -3.20 -14.91 -9.11
CA LYS A 165 -3.49 -15.52 -7.81
C LYS A 165 -2.47 -15.05 -6.77
N ALA A 166 -2.87 -14.99 -5.51
CA ALA A 166 -2.00 -14.61 -4.40
C ALA A 166 -0.83 -15.58 -4.23
N ILE A 167 -1.03 -16.89 -4.48
CA ILE A 167 0.04 -17.89 -4.44
C ILE A 167 1.14 -17.60 -5.46
N ASP A 168 0.77 -17.22 -6.69
CA ASP A 168 1.75 -16.87 -7.72
C ASP A 168 2.60 -15.67 -7.28
N VAL A 169 1.97 -14.67 -6.65
CA VAL A 169 2.67 -13.51 -6.10
C VAL A 169 3.60 -13.90 -4.94
N ILE A 170 3.16 -14.79 -4.04
CA ILE A 170 3.99 -15.25 -2.92
C ILE A 170 5.25 -15.96 -3.44
N VAL A 171 5.10 -16.86 -4.43
CA VAL A 171 6.23 -17.55 -5.07
C VAL A 171 7.17 -16.55 -5.74
N LEU A 172 6.64 -15.55 -6.45
CA LEU A 172 7.47 -14.51 -7.07
C LEU A 172 8.21 -13.65 -6.04
N CYS A 173 7.64 -13.39 -4.87
CA CYS A 173 8.32 -12.66 -3.80
C CYS A 173 9.60 -13.38 -3.35
N GLU A 174 9.69 -14.72 -3.46
CA GLU A 174 10.90 -15.46 -3.10
C GLU A 174 12.12 -15.12 -3.97
N LEU A 175 11.92 -14.54 -5.15
CA LEU A 175 13.02 -14.07 -6.02
C LEU A 175 13.71 -12.81 -5.48
N PHE A 176 13.15 -12.17 -4.44
CA PHE A 176 13.64 -10.91 -3.88
C PHE A 176 14.38 -11.08 -2.55
N ARG A 177 14.88 -12.28 -2.22
CA ARG A 177 15.63 -12.55 -0.96
C ARG A 177 16.82 -11.62 -0.76
N ASP A 178 17.52 -11.29 -1.85
CA ASP A 178 18.70 -10.42 -1.83
C ASP A 178 18.36 -8.93 -2.06
N GLU A 179 17.08 -8.57 -2.16
CA GLU A 179 16.67 -7.19 -2.41
C GLU A 179 16.96 -6.30 -1.21
N THR A 180 17.57 -5.13 -1.44
CA THR A 180 17.96 -4.16 -0.41
C THR A 180 17.31 -2.80 -0.59
N ASN A 181 16.66 -2.55 -1.73
CA ASN A 181 16.05 -1.25 -1.99
C ASN A 181 14.79 -1.04 -1.11
N PRO A 182 14.71 0.06 -0.36
CA PRO A 182 13.62 0.30 0.59
C PRO A 182 12.24 0.39 -0.06
N GLU A 183 12.13 0.98 -1.26
CA GLU A 183 10.84 1.13 -1.94
C GLU A 183 10.29 -0.22 -2.42
N ILE A 184 11.17 -1.06 -2.97
CA ILE A 184 10.81 -2.41 -3.43
C ILE A 184 10.44 -3.29 -2.24
N LEU A 185 11.26 -3.30 -1.18
CA LEU A 185 10.98 -4.05 0.05
C LEU A 185 9.66 -3.59 0.70
N SER A 186 9.42 -2.28 0.77
CA SER A 186 8.17 -1.73 1.29
C SER A 186 6.96 -2.24 0.51
N SER A 187 7.03 -2.26 -0.82
CA SER A 187 5.97 -2.79 -1.68
C SER A 187 5.72 -4.28 -1.41
N ILE A 188 6.78 -5.09 -1.33
CA ILE A 188 6.71 -6.54 -1.07
C ILE A 188 6.10 -6.81 0.30
N PHE A 189 6.67 -6.25 1.37
CA PHE A 189 6.19 -6.49 2.71
C PHE A 189 4.78 -5.94 2.92
N SER A 190 4.42 -4.80 2.33
CA SER A 190 3.05 -4.28 2.38
C SER A 190 2.05 -5.27 1.78
N THR A 191 2.38 -5.88 0.65
CA THR A 191 1.55 -6.90 -0.01
C THR A 191 1.43 -8.18 0.82
N LEU A 192 2.54 -8.73 1.32
CA LEU A 192 2.52 -9.92 2.16
C LEU A 192 1.75 -9.69 3.47
N ASN A 193 1.90 -8.51 4.08
CA ASN A 193 1.15 -8.14 5.27
C ASN A 193 -0.34 -7.91 5.00
N LYS A 194 -0.70 -7.45 3.80
CA LYS A 194 -2.10 -7.40 3.37
C LYS A 194 -2.69 -8.79 3.28
N PHE A 195 -1.94 -9.78 2.80
CA PHE A 195 -2.36 -11.18 2.82
C PHE A 195 -2.54 -11.70 4.25
N LYS A 196 -1.59 -11.43 5.15
CA LYS A 196 -1.76 -11.74 6.58
C LYS A 196 -3.03 -11.15 7.18
N SER A 197 -3.32 -9.89 6.85
CA SER A 197 -4.55 -9.21 7.31
C SER A 197 -5.82 -9.85 6.75
N LEU A 198 -5.83 -10.29 5.49
CA LEU A 198 -6.99 -10.93 4.85
C LEU A 198 -7.31 -12.32 5.42
N TRP A 199 -6.27 -13.10 5.72
CA TRP A 199 -6.36 -14.47 6.23
C TRP A 199 -5.95 -14.56 7.70
N TYR A 200 -6.27 -13.53 8.50
CA TYR A 200 -5.91 -13.46 9.91
C TYR A 200 -6.44 -14.65 10.74
N GLU A 201 -7.53 -15.28 10.27
CA GLU A 201 -8.15 -16.42 10.93
C GLU A 201 -7.54 -17.78 10.57
N ASN A 202 -6.60 -17.82 9.61
CA ASN A 202 -6.02 -19.06 9.10
C ASN A 202 -4.56 -19.22 9.55
N GLU A 203 -4.32 -20.02 10.58
CA GLU A 203 -3.00 -20.23 11.18
C GLU A 203 -1.96 -20.79 10.19
N ASN A 204 -2.36 -21.68 9.29
CA ASN A 204 -1.46 -22.28 8.31
C ASN A 204 -0.97 -21.24 7.28
N VAL A 205 -1.90 -20.43 6.76
CA VAL A 205 -1.57 -19.34 5.84
C VAL A 205 -0.68 -18.30 6.53
N LEU A 206 -1.00 -17.94 7.77
CA LEU A 206 -0.18 -17.01 8.55
C LEU A 206 1.23 -17.55 8.79
N LYS A 207 1.36 -18.85 9.12
CA LYS A 207 2.65 -19.50 9.31
C LYS A 207 3.49 -19.44 8.03
N HIS A 208 2.92 -19.85 6.90
CA HIS A 208 3.63 -19.82 5.61
C HIS A 208 4.04 -18.39 5.21
N LEU A 209 3.15 -17.40 5.35
CA LEU A 209 3.49 -16.00 5.08
C LEU A 209 4.59 -15.48 6.02
N ASN A 210 4.61 -15.91 7.29
CA ASN A 210 5.68 -15.55 8.22
C ASN A 210 7.02 -16.19 7.84
N GLU A 211 7.02 -17.42 7.31
CA GLU A 211 8.23 -18.09 6.78
C GLU A 211 8.78 -17.30 5.59
N VAL A 212 7.94 -16.98 4.59
CA VAL A 212 8.35 -16.18 3.43
C VAL A 212 8.88 -14.79 3.84
N ILE A 213 8.20 -14.11 4.78
CA ILE A 213 8.66 -12.83 5.33
C ILE A 213 10.02 -12.99 6.04
N SER A 214 10.20 -14.07 6.80
CA SER A 214 11.44 -14.33 7.53
C SER A 214 12.61 -14.58 6.59
N ASP A 215 12.38 -15.34 5.51
CA ASP A 215 13.38 -15.63 4.48
C ASP A 215 13.78 -14.36 3.73
N LEU A 216 12.81 -13.49 3.40
CA LEU A 216 13.07 -12.17 2.81
C LEU A 216 13.87 -11.25 3.73
N ILE A 217 13.61 -11.27 5.04
CA ILE A 217 14.39 -10.49 6.00
C ILE A 217 15.83 -11.03 6.08
N GLY A 218 15.96 -12.34 6.17
CA GLY A 218 17.24 -13.04 6.27
C GLY A 218 18.03 -12.69 7.53
N SER A 219 19.35 -12.91 7.50
CA SER A 219 20.23 -12.65 8.64
C SER A 219 20.48 -11.15 8.90
N ARG A 220 20.20 -10.29 7.92
CA ARG A 220 20.50 -8.84 7.91
C ARG A 220 19.94 -8.10 9.12
N VAL A 221 18.75 -8.51 9.57
CA VAL A 221 18.10 -7.89 10.75
C VAL A 221 18.92 -8.03 12.04
N ASN A 222 19.79 -9.04 12.11
CA ASN A 222 20.65 -9.25 13.29
C ASN A 222 21.81 -8.26 13.39
N GLU A 223 22.15 -7.58 12.31
CA GLU A 223 23.26 -6.63 12.23
C GLU A 223 22.80 -5.18 12.49
N ILE A 224 21.49 -4.96 12.65
CA ILE A 224 20.92 -3.63 12.84
C ILE A 224 21.22 -3.13 14.25
N ASP A 225 21.97 -2.03 14.34
CA ASP A 225 22.15 -1.27 15.57
C ASP A 225 21.05 -0.21 15.73
N ILE A 226 20.19 -0.41 16.73
CA ILE A 226 19.08 0.50 17.05
C ILE A 226 19.49 1.76 17.82
N PHE A 227 20.77 1.87 18.23
CA PHE A 227 21.30 3.02 18.96
C PHE A 227 22.00 4.04 18.04
N THR A 228 22.36 3.63 16.82
CA THR A 228 23.00 4.51 15.83
C THR A 228 22.08 5.69 15.46
N LYS A 229 22.62 6.92 15.54
CA LYS A 229 21.88 8.18 15.30
C LYS A 229 22.14 8.82 13.93
N GLU A 230 23.25 8.49 13.27
CA GLU A 230 23.60 9.03 11.94
C GLU A 230 23.48 7.92 10.89
N PHE A 231 22.77 8.20 9.80
CA PHE A 231 22.45 7.24 8.75
C PHE A 231 22.00 7.95 7.47
N SER A 232 22.02 7.25 6.34
CA SER A 232 21.28 7.67 5.15
C SER A 232 19.79 7.38 5.31
N GLU A 233 18.94 8.13 4.61
CA GLU A 233 17.48 7.93 4.59
C GLU A 233 17.10 6.50 4.17
N ASP A 234 17.82 5.96 3.17
CA ASP A 234 17.66 4.58 2.71
C ASP A 234 18.01 3.56 3.81
N TRP A 235 19.09 3.79 4.56
CA TRP A 235 19.52 2.88 5.62
C TRP A 235 18.47 2.80 6.73
N ILE A 236 17.97 3.94 7.20
CA ILE A 236 16.99 3.96 8.29
C ILE A 236 15.66 3.35 7.85
N THR A 237 15.20 3.68 6.65
CA THR A 237 13.93 3.18 6.12
C THR A 237 14.00 1.67 5.91
N THR A 238 15.10 1.16 5.35
CA THR A 238 15.31 -0.28 5.15
C THR A 238 15.31 -1.02 6.49
N ASN A 239 16.08 -0.53 7.46
CA ASN A 239 16.20 -1.20 8.77
C ASN A 239 14.91 -1.16 9.58
N SER A 240 14.15 -0.06 9.50
CA SER A 240 12.81 0.01 10.07
C SER A 240 11.86 -0.99 9.47
N ILE A 241 11.86 -1.14 8.14
CA ILE A 241 11.03 -2.12 7.45
C ILE A 241 11.40 -3.54 7.93
N LEU A 242 12.70 -3.87 8.01
CA LEU A 242 13.17 -5.18 8.44
C LEU A 242 12.81 -5.47 9.90
N ILE A 243 13.08 -4.55 10.83
CA ILE A 243 12.75 -4.73 12.25
C ILE A 243 11.23 -4.87 12.46
N ASN A 244 10.42 -4.01 11.84
CA ASN A 244 8.96 -4.06 12.00
C ASN A 244 8.39 -5.39 11.49
N ASN A 245 8.89 -5.90 10.36
CA ASN A 245 8.44 -7.18 9.82
C ASN A 245 9.01 -8.38 10.60
N ALA A 246 10.22 -8.29 11.16
CA ALA A 246 10.78 -9.31 12.04
C ALA A 246 9.97 -9.44 13.33
N LEU A 247 9.54 -8.31 13.91
CA LEU A 247 8.67 -8.28 15.07
C LEU A 247 7.31 -8.94 14.76
N ARG A 248 6.69 -8.56 13.65
CA ARG A 248 5.37 -9.07 13.23
C ARG A 248 5.36 -10.53 12.75
N SER A 249 6.51 -11.07 12.36
CA SER A 249 6.70 -12.49 12.03
C SER A 249 7.08 -13.33 13.25
N GLY A 250 7.32 -12.72 14.40
CA GLY A 250 7.63 -13.42 15.64
C GLY A 250 9.11 -13.82 15.78
N ASN A 251 10.04 -13.08 15.16
CA ASN A 251 11.47 -13.37 15.28
C ASN A 251 11.94 -13.21 16.73
N SER A 252 12.18 -14.34 17.40
CA SER A 252 12.46 -14.39 18.85
C SER A 252 13.73 -13.66 19.24
N LYS A 253 14.78 -13.68 18.40
CA LYS A 253 16.04 -13.00 18.65
C LYS A 253 15.88 -11.48 18.60
N ILE A 254 15.19 -10.97 17.59
CA ILE A 254 14.92 -9.52 17.48
C ILE A 254 14.00 -9.05 18.60
N ILE A 255 12.94 -9.81 18.92
CA ILE A 255 12.07 -9.50 20.05
C ILE A 255 12.88 -9.43 21.36
N LYS A 256 13.75 -10.40 21.62
CA LYS A 256 14.61 -10.40 22.81
C LYS A 256 15.52 -9.16 22.87
N ASN A 257 16.21 -8.85 21.78
CA ASN A 257 17.11 -7.69 21.71
C ASN A 257 16.36 -6.37 21.96
N LEU A 258 15.18 -6.19 21.36
CA LEU A 258 14.35 -5.00 21.55
C LEU A 258 13.84 -4.89 23.00
N LYS A 259 13.45 -6.01 23.62
CA LYS A 259 13.05 -6.04 25.03
C LYS A 259 14.18 -5.61 25.96
N GLU A 260 15.38 -6.12 25.75
CA GLU A 260 16.58 -5.74 26.54
C GLU A 260 16.92 -4.25 26.39
N ALA A 261 16.66 -3.67 25.23
CA ALA A 261 16.88 -2.25 24.98
C ALA A 261 15.89 -1.32 25.68
N TYR A 262 14.72 -1.80 26.14
CA TYR A 262 13.68 -0.95 26.75
C TYR A 262 14.19 -0.09 27.92
N GLY A 263 15.08 -0.65 28.75
CA GLY A 263 15.70 0.08 29.87
C GLY A 263 16.58 1.26 29.45
N GLN A 264 17.00 1.30 28.18
CA GLN A 264 17.84 2.34 27.58
C GLN A 264 17.06 3.19 26.57
N LYS A 265 15.72 3.21 26.63
CA LYS A 265 14.84 3.88 25.64
C LYS A 265 15.20 5.33 25.31
N GLY A 266 15.80 6.08 26.24
CA GLY A 266 16.26 7.47 26.00
C GLY A 266 17.48 7.60 25.10
N SER A 267 18.21 6.51 24.84
CA SER A 267 19.36 6.47 23.93
C SER A 267 19.05 5.83 22.58
N ILE A 268 17.88 5.20 22.44
CA ILE A 268 17.46 4.52 21.22
C ILE A 268 17.14 5.57 20.15
N ASN A 269 17.48 5.27 18.91
CA ASN A 269 17.06 6.08 17.78
C ASN A 269 15.52 6.18 17.76
N PRO A 270 14.95 7.41 17.64
CA PRO A 270 13.50 7.63 17.66
C PRO A 270 12.68 6.70 16.75
N GLU A 271 13.26 6.33 15.61
CA GLU A 271 12.62 5.45 14.63
C GLU A 271 12.32 4.05 15.18
N PHE A 272 13.16 3.53 16.07
CA PHE A 272 13.00 2.16 16.61
C PHE A 272 12.24 2.12 17.94
N ILE A 273 11.92 3.27 18.55
CA ILE A 273 11.23 3.32 19.86
C ILE A 273 9.88 2.60 19.80
N ARG A 274 9.14 2.74 18.69
CA ARG A 274 7.87 2.03 18.51
C ARG A 274 8.07 0.52 18.51
N SER A 275 9.06 0.01 17.79
CA SER A 275 9.40 -1.43 17.76
C SER A 275 9.77 -1.95 19.15
N VAL A 276 10.51 -1.14 19.92
CA VAL A 276 10.87 -1.45 21.31
C VAL A 276 9.64 -1.48 22.21
N PHE A 277 8.74 -0.50 22.13
CA PHE A 277 7.50 -0.48 22.92
C PHE A 277 6.59 -1.66 22.58
N ILE A 278 6.40 -1.98 21.30
CA ILE A 278 5.62 -3.15 20.89
C ILE A 278 6.27 -4.44 21.42
N SER A 279 7.60 -4.53 21.45
CA SER A 279 8.29 -5.75 21.94
C SER A 279 7.96 -6.08 23.39
N VAL A 280 7.77 -5.07 24.27
CA VAL A 280 7.47 -5.24 25.70
C VAL A 280 5.99 -5.06 26.04
N ILE A 281 5.11 -4.86 25.05
CA ILE A 281 3.77 -4.32 25.29
C ILE A 281 2.94 -5.22 26.20
N ASP A 282 3.05 -6.55 26.06
CA ASP A 282 2.27 -7.49 26.85
C ASP A 282 2.69 -7.48 28.33
N GLU A 283 3.97 -7.22 28.65
CA GLU A 283 4.46 -7.11 30.03
C GLU A 283 4.30 -5.70 30.62
N LYS A 284 4.31 -4.67 29.77
CA LYS A 284 4.46 -3.26 30.16
C LYS A 284 3.30 -2.35 29.73
N TYR A 285 2.16 -2.89 29.29
CA TYR A 285 1.05 -2.07 28.77
C TYR A 285 0.56 -1.00 29.76
N GLU A 286 0.58 -1.24 31.07
CA GLU A 286 0.16 -0.24 32.06
C GLU A 286 1.14 0.92 32.17
N GLU A 287 2.44 0.61 32.15
CA GLU A 287 3.52 1.60 32.12
C GLU A 287 3.41 2.44 30.83
N ILE A 288 3.26 1.79 29.68
CA ILE A 288 3.12 2.45 28.38
C ILE A 288 1.83 3.27 28.30
N PHE A 289 0.71 2.79 28.85
CA PHE A 289 -0.53 3.55 28.96
C PHE A 289 -0.34 4.83 29.78
N SER A 290 0.40 4.76 30.89
CA SER A 290 0.68 5.95 31.70
C SER A 290 1.42 7.04 30.91
N LEU A 291 2.37 6.67 30.03
CA LEU A 291 3.15 7.59 29.20
C LEU A 291 2.27 8.44 28.28
N THR A 292 1.12 7.92 27.85
CA THR A 292 0.17 8.68 27.01
C THR A 292 -0.33 9.96 27.69
N LYS A 293 -0.26 10.00 29.03
CA LYS A 293 -0.68 11.14 29.86
C LYS A 293 0.50 11.86 30.50
N THR A 294 1.49 11.11 30.99
CA THR A 294 2.56 11.64 31.84
C THR A 294 3.78 12.14 31.06
N SER A 295 4.01 11.66 29.84
CA SER A 295 5.17 12.11 29.06
C SER A 295 5.05 13.59 28.67
N THR A 296 6.16 14.31 28.76
CA THR A 296 6.27 15.70 28.29
C THR A 296 6.65 15.80 26.81
N ILE A 297 7.00 14.68 26.17
CA ILE A 297 7.42 14.60 24.77
C ILE A 297 6.20 14.18 23.92
N PRO A 298 5.65 15.05 23.05
CA PRO A 298 4.48 14.73 22.24
C PRO A 298 4.64 13.44 21.40
N GLU A 299 5.81 13.24 20.82
CA GLU A 299 6.13 12.07 20.00
C GLU A 299 6.06 10.77 20.81
N GLU A 300 6.52 10.77 22.07
CA GLU A 300 6.47 9.59 22.94
C GLU A 300 5.02 9.21 23.27
N LYS A 301 4.13 10.20 23.47
CA LYS A 301 2.69 9.94 23.64
C LYS A 301 2.08 9.25 22.41
N ILE A 302 2.40 9.72 21.21
CA ILE A 302 1.91 9.14 19.94
C ILE A 302 2.45 7.72 19.75
N VAL A 303 3.73 7.49 20.05
CA VAL A 303 4.35 6.16 19.97
C VAL A 303 3.72 5.21 21.00
N ALA A 304 3.47 5.66 22.23
CA ALA A 304 2.78 4.89 23.25
C ALA A 304 1.35 4.50 22.81
N LEU A 305 0.56 5.46 22.32
CA LEU A 305 -0.80 5.21 21.79
C LEU A 305 -0.77 4.19 20.64
N SER A 306 0.14 4.36 19.70
CA SER A 306 0.28 3.44 18.56
C SER A 306 0.69 2.03 18.99
N SER A 307 1.52 1.92 20.04
CA SER A 307 2.02 0.63 20.54
C SER A 307 0.97 -0.13 21.32
N LEU A 308 0.13 0.54 22.11
CA LEU A 308 -0.98 -0.06 22.86
C LEU A 308 -1.97 -0.84 21.98
N ALA A 309 -2.10 -0.46 20.71
CA ALA A 309 -2.95 -1.17 19.76
C ALA A 309 -2.45 -2.60 19.45
N ASN A 310 -1.19 -2.92 19.77
CA ASN A 310 -0.54 -4.20 19.47
C ASN A 310 -0.52 -5.17 20.67
N ILE A 311 -1.28 -4.89 21.74
CA ILE A 311 -1.42 -5.82 22.87
C ILE A 311 -1.98 -7.17 22.38
N ASN A 312 -1.27 -8.27 22.66
CA ASN A 312 -1.68 -9.61 22.23
C ASN A 312 -2.63 -10.27 23.21
N ASN A 313 -2.50 -9.99 24.51
CA ASN A 313 -3.40 -10.53 25.52
C ASN A 313 -4.80 -9.89 25.43
N GLU A 314 -5.82 -10.69 25.13
CA GLU A 314 -7.20 -10.21 24.95
C GLU A 314 -7.74 -9.41 26.14
N LYS A 315 -7.48 -9.87 27.38
CA LYS A 315 -7.98 -9.20 28.59
C LYS A 315 -7.32 -7.84 28.77
N SER A 316 -6.01 -7.77 28.57
CA SER A 316 -5.26 -6.51 28.64
C SER A 316 -5.68 -5.55 27.52
N LEU A 317 -5.88 -6.06 26.30
CA LEU A 317 -6.35 -5.26 25.17
C LEU A 317 -7.76 -4.69 25.45
N LEU A 318 -8.70 -5.51 25.92
CA LEU A 318 -10.04 -5.05 26.28
C LEU A 318 -10.01 -3.98 27.37
N LYS A 319 -9.13 -4.16 28.38
CA LYS A 319 -8.92 -3.16 29.44
C LYS A 319 -8.45 -1.81 28.90
N ILE A 320 -7.60 -1.81 27.86
CA ILE A 320 -7.16 -0.56 27.21
C ILE A 320 -8.22 0.00 26.27
N LEU A 321 -8.88 -0.86 25.49
CA LEU A 321 -10.00 -0.47 24.63
C LEU A 321 -11.09 0.22 25.45
N SER A 322 -11.50 -0.32 26.60
CA SER A 322 -12.52 0.28 27.47
C SER A 322 -12.11 1.63 28.07
N LYS A 323 -10.84 2.00 27.99
CA LYS A 323 -10.28 3.27 28.48
C LYS A 323 -10.01 4.26 27.35
N PHE A 324 -10.56 4.05 26.16
CA PHE A 324 -10.34 4.93 25.01
C PHE A 324 -10.68 6.40 25.31
N ASN A 325 -11.68 6.64 26.16
CA ASN A 325 -12.12 7.95 26.61
C ASN A 325 -11.14 8.66 27.54
N GLU A 326 -10.14 7.96 28.07
CA GLU A 326 -9.05 8.53 28.86
C GLU A 326 -7.91 9.08 27.99
N PHE A 327 -7.92 8.82 26.68
CA PHE A 327 -6.96 9.39 25.75
C PHE A 327 -7.26 10.87 25.43
N GLU A 328 -6.28 11.59 24.92
CA GLU A 328 -6.53 12.89 24.30
C GLU A 328 -7.31 12.69 22.98
N PRO A 329 -8.52 13.29 22.80
CA PRO A 329 -9.38 13.01 21.65
C PRO A 329 -8.70 13.15 20.29
N HIS A 330 -7.88 14.20 20.11
CA HIS A 330 -7.18 14.49 18.86
C HIS A 330 -6.08 13.46 18.54
N ASN A 331 -5.44 12.88 19.55
CA ASN A 331 -4.38 11.88 19.40
C ASN A 331 -4.91 10.44 19.39
N SER A 332 -6.14 10.21 19.85
CA SER A 332 -6.74 8.87 19.89
C SER A 332 -6.76 8.15 18.53
N ILE A 333 -6.75 8.90 17.43
CA ILE A 333 -6.67 8.36 16.07
C ILE A 333 -5.44 7.46 15.87
N TYR A 334 -4.31 7.77 16.53
CA TYR A 334 -3.10 6.95 16.43
C TYR A 334 -3.28 5.57 17.07
N PHE A 335 -4.03 5.48 18.17
CA PHE A 335 -4.41 4.19 18.74
C PHE A 335 -5.35 3.43 17.80
N PHE A 336 -6.47 4.04 17.39
CA PHE A 336 -7.47 3.37 16.57
C PHE A 336 -6.93 2.89 15.21
N LEU A 337 -6.14 3.71 14.51
CA LEU A 337 -5.59 3.32 13.21
C LEU A 337 -4.56 2.20 13.30
N ASN A 338 -3.86 2.07 14.43
CA ASN A 338 -2.89 0.99 14.62
C ASN A 338 -3.55 -0.33 15.02
N LEU A 339 -4.83 -0.35 15.40
CA LEU A 339 -5.55 -1.60 15.70
C LEU A 339 -5.62 -2.53 14.48
N ILE A 340 -5.45 -2.01 13.26
CA ILE A 340 -5.40 -2.83 12.04
C ILE A 340 -4.22 -3.81 12.02
N LEU A 341 -3.17 -3.54 12.80
CA LEU A 341 -1.96 -4.35 12.88
C LEU A 341 -2.07 -5.48 13.90
N ASN A 342 -3.18 -5.57 14.63
CA ASN A 342 -3.43 -6.61 15.60
C ASN A 342 -4.31 -7.70 14.96
N GLU A 343 -3.71 -8.49 14.05
CA GLU A 343 -4.42 -9.57 13.36
C GLU A 343 -4.99 -10.61 14.34
N LYS A 344 -4.24 -10.88 15.42
CA LYS A 344 -4.60 -11.86 16.45
C LYS A 344 -5.95 -11.57 17.11
N ASN A 345 -6.21 -10.30 17.44
CA ASN A 345 -7.41 -9.88 18.14
C ASN A 345 -8.43 -9.18 17.22
N ARG A 346 -8.37 -9.43 15.90
CA ARG A 346 -9.18 -8.73 14.88
C ARG A 346 -10.67 -8.71 15.21
N ASP A 347 -11.26 -9.87 15.49
CA ASP A 347 -12.70 -9.98 15.74
C ASP A 347 -13.12 -9.22 17.00
N LEU A 348 -12.31 -9.33 18.06
CA LEU A 348 -12.53 -8.61 19.31
C LEU A 348 -12.50 -7.09 19.08
N ILE A 349 -11.51 -6.60 18.35
CA ILE A 349 -11.35 -5.19 18.00
C ILE A 349 -12.54 -4.69 17.18
N LEU A 350 -12.90 -5.42 16.12
CA LEU A 350 -14.01 -5.04 15.24
C LEU A 350 -15.34 -5.01 15.98
N ASN A 351 -15.60 -6.03 16.81
CA ASN A 351 -16.81 -6.06 17.64
C ASN A 351 -16.86 -4.91 18.63
N PHE A 352 -15.75 -4.61 19.30
CA PHE A 352 -15.66 -3.48 20.22
C PHE A 352 -15.99 -2.15 19.53
N ILE A 353 -15.42 -1.88 18.36
CA ILE A 353 -15.69 -0.64 17.61
C ILE A 353 -17.15 -0.60 17.16
N CYS A 354 -17.73 -1.71 16.73
CA CYS A 354 -19.15 -1.78 16.37
C CYS A 354 -20.07 -1.47 17.55
N GLU A 355 -19.78 -2.04 18.72
CA GLU A 355 -20.60 -1.90 19.93
C GLU A 355 -20.50 -0.49 20.53
N ASN A 356 -19.34 0.15 20.38
CA ASN A 356 -19.07 1.49 20.91
C ASN A 356 -19.03 2.56 19.81
N PHE A 357 -19.66 2.31 18.66
CA PHE A 357 -19.51 3.15 17.46
C PHE A 357 -19.85 4.63 17.71
N ASP A 358 -21.01 4.89 18.32
CA ASP A 358 -21.46 6.26 18.61
C ASP A 358 -20.63 6.92 19.71
N GLU A 359 -20.23 6.14 20.73
CA GLU A 359 -19.42 6.65 21.83
C GLU A 359 -18.02 7.06 21.36
N ILE A 360 -17.37 6.23 20.54
CA ILE A 360 -16.07 6.54 19.93
C ILE A 360 -16.20 7.77 19.03
N ARG A 361 -17.22 7.83 18.17
CA ARG A 361 -17.48 8.99 17.30
C ARG A 361 -17.66 10.28 18.11
N SER A 362 -18.49 10.22 19.15
CA SER A 362 -18.78 11.34 20.05
C SER A 362 -17.53 11.79 20.83
N PHE A 363 -16.75 10.84 21.35
CA PHE A 363 -15.50 11.12 22.05
C PHE A 363 -14.48 11.86 21.17
N MET A 364 -14.30 11.43 19.92
CA MET A 364 -13.33 12.04 19.01
C MET A 364 -13.71 13.47 18.60
N LYS A 365 -15.00 13.83 18.67
CA LYS A 365 -15.54 15.17 18.31
C LYS A 365 -15.08 15.66 16.93
N ASN A 366 -14.79 14.74 16.01
CA ASN A 366 -14.23 15.04 14.71
C ASN A 366 -14.59 13.92 13.71
N ASP A 367 -15.66 14.14 12.96
CA ASP A 367 -16.17 13.15 11.99
C ASP A 367 -15.18 12.85 10.86
N ARG A 368 -14.29 13.79 10.53
CA ARG A 368 -13.22 13.55 9.56
C ARG A 368 -12.19 12.57 10.10
N LEU A 369 -11.80 12.69 11.38
CA LEU A 369 -10.89 11.73 12.00
C LEU A 369 -11.57 10.36 12.17
N PHE A 370 -12.81 10.35 12.67
CA PHE A 370 -13.57 9.11 12.84
C PHE A 370 -13.82 8.39 11.51
N SER A 371 -14.02 9.13 10.41
CA SER A 371 -14.12 8.56 9.07
C SER A 371 -12.92 7.69 8.68
N TYR A 372 -11.71 7.98 9.17
CA TYR A 372 -10.56 7.11 8.93
C TYR A 372 -10.64 5.80 9.72
N VAL A 373 -11.25 5.80 10.91
CA VAL A 373 -11.51 4.56 11.67
C VAL A 373 -12.48 3.66 10.90
N VAL A 374 -13.54 4.25 10.34
CA VAL A 374 -14.47 3.52 9.45
C VAL A 374 -13.77 3.00 8.20
N GLU A 375 -13.08 3.88 7.46
CA GLU A 375 -12.46 3.55 6.18
C GLU A 375 -11.28 2.58 6.30
N ARG A 376 -10.52 2.61 7.39
CA ARG A 376 -9.29 1.80 7.54
C ARG A 376 -9.43 0.63 8.49
N VAL A 377 -10.17 0.77 9.59
CA VAL A 377 -10.21 -0.26 10.64
C VAL A 377 -11.38 -1.21 10.41
N LEU A 378 -12.61 -0.70 10.36
CA LEU A 378 -13.80 -1.52 10.12
C LEU A 378 -13.75 -2.21 8.76
N SER A 379 -13.15 -1.57 7.76
CA SER A 379 -13.00 -2.14 6.42
C SER A 379 -12.04 -3.32 6.31
N CYS A 380 -11.26 -3.62 7.35
CA CYS A 380 -10.38 -4.79 7.40
C CYS A 380 -11.13 -6.11 7.58
N ALA A 381 -12.44 -6.08 7.86
CA ALA A 381 -13.26 -7.28 7.96
C ALA A 381 -13.14 -8.15 6.69
N SER A 382 -12.84 -9.43 6.89
CA SER A 382 -12.60 -10.38 5.80
C SER A 382 -13.19 -11.78 6.06
N THR A 383 -13.98 -11.95 7.12
CA THR A 383 -14.78 -13.18 7.36
C THR A 383 -16.26 -12.83 7.21
N GLU A 384 -17.03 -13.77 6.65
CA GLU A 384 -18.43 -13.51 6.27
C GLU A 384 -19.27 -12.98 7.44
N LYS A 385 -19.14 -13.61 8.63
CA LYS A 385 -19.88 -13.24 9.84
C LYS A 385 -19.64 -11.79 10.28
N ILE A 386 -18.38 -11.38 10.45
CA ILE A 386 -18.07 -10.02 10.93
C ILE A 386 -18.32 -8.98 9.83
N SER A 387 -18.08 -9.33 8.57
CA SER A 387 -18.34 -8.48 7.42
C SER A 387 -19.83 -8.12 7.30
N LEU A 388 -20.74 -9.09 7.46
CA LEU A 388 -22.18 -8.83 7.45
C LEU A 388 -22.59 -7.89 8.58
N LYS A 389 -22.17 -8.16 9.83
CA LYS A 389 -22.44 -7.31 10.99
C LYS A 389 -22.00 -5.86 10.75
N ILE A 390 -20.79 -5.66 10.22
CA ILE A 390 -20.26 -4.33 9.95
C ILE A 390 -21.02 -3.64 8.82
N ILE A 391 -21.32 -4.34 7.71
CA ILE A 391 -22.06 -3.74 6.60
C ILE A 391 -23.46 -3.30 7.05
N GLU A 392 -24.17 -4.12 7.83
CA GLU A 392 -25.47 -3.76 8.40
C GLU A 392 -25.37 -2.51 9.28
N LEU A 393 -24.43 -2.50 10.22
CA LEU A 393 -24.18 -1.34 11.09
C LEU A 393 -23.88 -0.08 10.27
N LEU A 394 -22.97 -0.17 9.30
CA LEU A 394 -22.54 0.98 8.50
C LEU A 394 -23.69 1.52 7.64
N ASN A 395 -24.55 0.66 7.08
CA ASN A 395 -25.75 1.11 6.36
C ASN A 395 -26.73 1.84 7.29
N LEU A 396 -26.89 1.37 8.54
CA LEU A 396 -27.75 2.03 9.53
C LEU A 396 -27.16 3.36 10.03
N LYS A 397 -25.85 3.46 10.16
CA LYS A 397 -25.13 4.64 10.70
C LYS A 397 -24.74 5.67 9.63
N LYS A 398 -24.97 5.35 8.36
CA LYS A 398 -24.63 6.22 7.22
C LYS A 398 -25.39 7.54 7.31
N ASN A 399 -24.65 8.65 7.23
CA ASN A 399 -25.20 9.99 7.18
C ASN A 399 -24.29 10.91 6.35
N GLY A 400 -24.66 12.18 6.18
CA GLY A 400 -23.93 13.11 5.31
C GLY A 400 -22.47 13.33 5.70
N GLU A 401 -22.12 13.26 6.99
CA GLU A 401 -20.75 13.54 7.46
C GLU A 401 -19.77 12.38 7.20
N ILE A 402 -20.26 11.14 7.19
CA ILE A 402 -19.42 9.93 7.01
C ILE A 402 -19.82 9.05 5.81
N GLU A 403 -20.73 9.51 4.95
CA GLU A 403 -21.26 8.71 3.83
C GLU A 403 -20.15 8.17 2.92
N MET A 404 -19.18 9.00 2.57
CA MET A 404 -18.09 8.58 1.67
C MET A 404 -17.21 7.50 2.31
N SER A 405 -16.85 7.65 3.59
CA SER A 405 -16.02 6.67 4.29
C SER A 405 -16.77 5.35 4.51
N VAL A 406 -18.07 5.42 4.80
CA VAL A 406 -18.97 4.25 4.84
C VAL A 406 -19.00 3.52 3.51
N ASN A 407 -19.25 4.21 2.40
CA ASN A 407 -19.32 3.58 1.07
C ASN A 407 -18.00 2.87 0.72
N LYS A 408 -16.86 3.54 0.94
CA LYS A 408 -15.53 2.95 0.73
C LYS A 408 -15.27 1.74 1.63
N ALA A 409 -15.66 1.81 2.90
CA ALA A 409 -15.48 0.70 3.82
C ALA A 409 -16.29 -0.52 3.36
N ILE A 410 -17.56 -0.34 2.97
CA ILE A 410 -18.41 -1.41 2.44
C ILE A 410 -17.82 -2.01 1.15
N GLU A 411 -17.38 -1.17 0.21
CA GLU A 411 -16.73 -1.63 -1.02
C GLU A 411 -15.47 -2.45 -0.72
N LYS A 412 -14.65 -1.99 0.23
CA LYS A 412 -13.44 -2.68 0.65
C LYS A 412 -13.71 -4.03 1.32
N ILE A 413 -14.74 -4.11 2.18
CA ILE A 413 -15.17 -5.36 2.81
C ILE A 413 -15.63 -6.37 1.76
N LYS A 414 -16.48 -5.93 0.82
CA LYS A 414 -16.92 -6.77 -0.31
C LYS A 414 -15.73 -7.26 -1.13
N TRP A 415 -14.80 -6.36 -1.45
CA TRP A 415 -13.58 -6.71 -2.15
C TRP A 415 -12.75 -7.75 -1.37
N ASN A 416 -12.64 -7.65 -0.05
CA ASN A 416 -11.89 -8.62 0.76
C ASN A 416 -12.51 -10.02 0.64
N LEU A 417 -13.84 -10.14 0.74
CA LEU A 417 -14.55 -11.41 0.60
C LEU A 417 -14.39 -12.00 -0.80
N GLU A 418 -14.62 -11.20 -1.84
CA GLU A 418 -14.43 -11.64 -3.24
C GLU A 418 -12.99 -12.06 -3.53
N PHE A 419 -12.01 -11.33 -3.00
CA PHE A 419 -10.60 -11.63 -3.19
C PHE A 419 -10.22 -12.96 -2.52
N LYS A 420 -10.76 -13.25 -1.34
CA LYS A 420 -10.57 -14.54 -0.67
C LYS A 420 -11.21 -15.68 -1.44
N GLU A 421 -12.42 -15.49 -1.96
CA GLU A 421 -13.09 -16.51 -2.78
C GLU A 421 -12.31 -16.81 -4.07
N PHE A 422 -11.83 -15.77 -4.76
CA PHE A 422 -10.97 -15.92 -5.94
C PHE A 422 -9.68 -16.71 -5.63
N ASN A 423 -9.15 -16.57 -4.41
CA ASN A 423 -7.92 -17.21 -3.94
C ASN A 423 -8.16 -18.41 -3.01
N LYS A 424 -9.34 -19.03 -3.03
CA LYS A 424 -9.68 -20.13 -2.09
C LYS A 424 -8.76 -21.35 -2.17
N GLU A 425 -8.09 -21.55 -3.30
CA GLU A 425 -7.12 -22.64 -3.49
C GLU A 425 -5.80 -22.41 -2.73
N VAL A 426 -5.47 -21.16 -2.39
CA VAL A 426 -4.30 -20.79 -1.57
C VAL A 426 -4.41 -21.34 -0.13
N ILE A 427 -5.61 -21.78 0.28
CA ILE A 427 -5.90 -22.29 1.63
C ILE A 427 -5.73 -23.82 1.73
N LYS A 428 -5.59 -24.54 0.61
CA LYS A 428 -5.68 -26.02 0.60
C LYS A 428 -4.35 -26.76 0.56
N ASN A 429 -3.27 -26.10 0.20
CA ASN A 429 -1.91 -26.65 0.16
C ASN A 429 -0.96 -25.68 0.88
#